data_AF-A0A944GFY1-F1
#
_entry.id   AF-A0A944GFY1-F1
#
_cell.length_a   1.000
_cell.length_b   1.000
_cell.length_c   1.000
_cell.angle_alpha   90.00
_cell.angle_beta   90.00
_cell.angle_gamma   90.00
#
_symmetry.space_group_name_H-M   'P 1'
#
loop_
_entity.id
_entity.type
_entity.pdbx_description
1 polymer ?
#
loop_
_entity_poly.entity_id
_entity_poly.type
_entity_poly.pdbx_seq_one_letter_code
_entity_poly.pdbx_strand_id
1 'polypeptide(L)'
;MRLCVMYCGEPSKSWYAPARPRDVYDLKGCLENMAHAIDLENDLSFDQSAPLVPWLHDGIQAGIMLGGACIGHMRELHPIVMQKAKLDGPIFIAELDLEPLIKAQTSLRRMRQLPRFHFSSRDMSMVVSTRVTYREIADIIEEVRPEALESWEIFDVYRGKQILPGLQSISLSMRYRHAMAHDAEQGRPLSDDEVNKAHATIVEALNSRLSGQLR
;
A
#
# COMPACT_ATOMS: atom_id res chain seq x y z
N MET A 1 6.48 -20.41 14.58
CA MET A 1 5.07 -20.84 14.78
C MET A 1 4.27 -20.33 13.60
N ARG A 2 3.48 -21.12 12.89
CA ARG A 2 2.83 -20.65 11.64
C ARG A 2 1.36 -20.28 11.85
N LEU A 3 0.94 -19.16 11.26
CA LEU A 3 -0.45 -18.76 11.10
C LEU A 3 -0.89 -19.04 9.67
N CYS A 4 -2.04 -19.68 9.52
CA CYS A 4 -2.69 -19.85 8.23
C CYS A 4 -4.08 -19.22 8.28
N VAL A 5 -4.39 -18.37 7.29
CA VAL A 5 -5.65 -17.67 7.15
C VAL A 5 -6.27 -18.08 5.84
N MET A 6 -7.53 -18.52 5.87
CA MET A 6 -8.33 -18.79 4.69
C MET A 6 -9.49 -17.79 4.64
N TYR A 7 -9.70 -17.18 3.47
CA TYR A 7 -10.70 -16.16 3.24
C TYR A 7 -11.49 -16.50 1.97
N CYS A 8 -12.78 -16.75 2.12
CA CYS A 8 -13.66 -17.24 1.05
C CYS A 8 -15.10 -16.76 1.23
N GLY A 9 -15.95 -16.98 0.21
CA GLY A 9 -17.38 -16.66 0.26
C GLY A 9 -17.72 -15.23 -0.15
N GLU A 10 -18.99 -14.86 0.01
CA GLU A 10 -19.49 -13.52 -0.30
C GLU A 10 -19.73 -12.70 0.98
N PRO A 11 -19.56 -11.37 0.96
CA PRO A 11 -19.96 -10.52 2.07
C PRO A 11 -21.45 -10.69 2.37
N SER A 12 -21.82 -10.60 3.66
CA SER A 12 -23.22 -10.53 4.05
C SER A 12 -23.91 -9.35 3.35
N LYS A 13 -25.10 -9.59 2.77
CA LYS A 13 -25.92 -8.52 2.18
C LYS A 13 -26.12 -7.42 3.22
N SER A 14 -25.76 -6.20 2.85
CA SER A 14 -25.98 -5.01 3.66
C SER A 14 -26.99 -4.11 2.96
N TRP A 15 -27.80 -3.39 3.73
CA TRP A 15 -28.75 -2.41 3.18
C TRP A 15 -28.05 -1.14 2.68
N TYR A 16 -26.84 -0.83 3.17
CA TYR A 16 -26.09 0.37 2.82
C TYR A 16 -24.89 0.10 1.89
N ALA A 17 -24.56 -1.16 1.62
CA ALA A 17 -23.44 -1.54 0.76
C ALA A 17 -23.81 -2.70 -0.16
N PRO A 18 -23.60 -2.57 -1.49
CA PRO A 18 -23.82 -3.68 -2.41
C PRO A 18 -22.86 -4.83 -2.09
N ALA A 19 -23.34 -6.06 -2.21
CA ALA A 19 -22.47 -7.22 -2.12
C ALA A 19 -21.51 -7.22 -3.32
N ARG A 20 -20.21 -7.36 -3.07
CA ARG A 20 -19.20 -7.63 -4.10
C ARG A 20 -18.48 -8.94 -3.80
N PRO A 21 -18.01 -9.69 -4.81
CA PRO A 21 -17.13 -10.81 -4.58
C PRO A 21 -15.90 -10.40 -3.76
N ARG A 22 -15.47 -11.27 -2.86
CA ARG A 22 -14.19 -11.11 -2.17
C ARG A 22 -13.05 -11.30 -3.15
N ASP A 23 -11.95 -10.60 -2.92
CA ASP A 23 -10.73 -10.72 -3.70
C ASP A 23 -9.48 -10.81 -2.79
N VAL A 24 -8.31 -10.90 -3.43
CA VAL A 24 -7.02 -10.98 -2.75
C VAL A 24 -6.70 -9.72 -1.93
N TYR A 25 -7.26 -8.56 -2.29
CA TYR A 25 -7.04 -7.31 -1.57
C TYR A 25 -7.81 -7.28 -0.25
N ASP A 26 -8.91 -8.01 -0.13
CA ASP A 26 -9.58 -8.20 1.17
C ASP A 26 -8.67 -8.94 2.16
N LEU A 27 -8.01 -10.02 1.71
CA LEU A 27 -7.05 -10.76 2.53
C LEU A 27 -5.82 -9.90 2.87
N LYS A 28 -5.32 -9.12 1.91
CA LYS A 28 -4.24 -8.15 2.12
C LYS A 28 -4.62 -7.16 3.23
N GLY A 29 -5.82 -6.58 3.15
CA GLY A 29 -6.32 -5.65 4.16
C GLY A 29 -6.43 -6.28 5.55
N CYS A 30 -6.81 -7.55 5.67
CA CYS A 30 -6.79 -8.26 6.96
C CYS A 30 -5.38 -8.37 7.54
N LEU A 31 -4.37 -8.67 6.71
CA LEU A 31 -2.97 -8.76 7.14
C LEU A 31 -2.39 -7.39 7.50
N GLU A 32 -2.71 -6.35 6.75
CA GLU A 32 -2.32 -4.97 7.05
C GLU A 32 -2.94 -4.49 8.37
N ASN A 33 -4.23 -4.78 8.60
CA ASN A 33 -4.90 -4.48 9.87
C ASN A 33 -4.28 -5.23 11.05
N MET A 34 -3.90 -6.50 10.86
CA MET A 34 -3.20 -7.27 11.87
C MET A 34 -1.85 -6.63 12.20
N ALA A 35 -1.05 -6.25 11.19
CA ALA A 35 0.23 -5.57 11.41
C ALA A 35 0.06 -4.22 12.11
N HIS A 36 -0.95 -3.43 11.74
CA HIS A 36 -1.28 -2.18 12.41
C HIS A 36 -1.66 -2.38 13.89
N ALA A 37 -2.42 -3.44 14.20
CA ALA A 37 -2.79 -3.76 15.58
C ALA A 37 -1.59 -4.11 16.48
N ILE A 38 -0.46 -4.49 15.89
CA ILE A 38 0.79 -4.82 16.59
C ILE A 38 1.93 -3.83 16.30
N ASP A 39 1.61 -2.65 15.73
CA ASP A 39 2.55 -1.56 15.45
C ASP A 39 3.68 -1.93 14.46
N LEU A 40 3.37 -2.77 13.46
CA LEU A 40 4.28 -3.21 12.39
C LEU A 40 3.80 -2.82 10.98
N GLU A 41 2.86 -1.88 10.86
CA GLU A 41 2.30 -1.47 9.55
C GLU A 41 3.35 -0.90 8.58
N ASN A 42 4.42 -0.31 9.09
CA ASN A 42 5.49 0.27 8.27
C ASN A 42 6.54 -0.78 7.86
N ASP A 43 6.62 -1.90 8.58
CA ASP A 43 7.60 -2.96 8.33
C ASP A 43 7.03 -4.07 7.44
N LEU A 44 5.70 -4.20 7.38
CA LEU A 44 5.00 -5.17 6.55
C LEU A 44 4.90 -4.66 5.10
N SER A 45 5.35 -5.47 4.15
CA SER A 45 5.15 -5.20 2.72
C SER A 45 4.85 -6.47 1.92
N PHE A 46 4.43 -6.30 0.67
CA PHE A 46 4.02 -7.39 -0.21
C PHE A 46 4.83 -7.37 -1.49
N ASP A 47 5.46 -8.49 -1.83
CA ASP A 47 6.37 -8.59 -2.97
C ASP A 47 5.90 -9.61 -4.00
N GLN A 48 5.69 -9.16 -5.24
CA GLN A 48 5.23 -10.02 -6.33
C GLN A 48 6.32 -10.92 -6.91
N SER A 49 7.59 -10.62 -6.62
CA SER A 49 8.76 -11.37 -7.09
C SER A 49 9.12 -12.56 -6.19
N ALA A 50 8.39 -12.76 -5.08
CA ALA A 50 8.65 -13.86 -4.16
C ALA A 50 8.55 -15.23 -4.85
N PRO A 51 9.29 -16.26 -4.37
CA PRO A 51 9.28 -17.59 -4.99
C PRO A 51 7.88 -18.21 -5.12
N LEU A 52 7.66 -18.94 -6.22
CA LEU A 52 6.42 -19.69 -6.48
C LEU A 52 6.19 -20.75 -5.41
N VAL A 53 4.96 -20.78 -4.90
CA VAL A 53 4.50 -21.77 -3.94
C VAL A 53 3.57 -22.77 -4.65
N PRO A 54 3.89 -24.08 -4.71
CA PRO A 54 3.18 -25.04 -5.57
C PRO A 54 1.67 -25.19 -5.34
N TRP A 55 1.18 -24.80 -4.16
CA TRP A 55 -0.24 -24.90 -3.80
C TRP A 55 -1.02 -23.58 -4.01
N LEU A 56 -0.35 -22.51 -4.43
CA LEU A 56 -0.97 -21.24 -4.81
C LEU A 56 -1.14 -21.15 -6.33
N HIS A 57 -2.12 -20.35 -6.78
CA HIS A 57 -2.31 -20.10 -8.20
C HIS A 57 -1.12 -19.30 -8.80
N ASP A 58 -0.65 -19.70 -9.98
CA ASP A 58 0.58 -19.23 -10.65
C ASP A 58 0.63 -17.75 -11.12
N GLY A 59 -0.39 -16.92 -10.88
CA GLY A 59 -0.37 -15.52 -11.37
C GLY A 59 0.45 -14.57 -10.48
N ILE A 60 0.02 -13.31 -10.32
CA ILE A 60 0.49 -12.33 -9.28
C ILE A 60 0.40 -12.81 -7.81
N GLN A 61 1.37 -13.60 -7.35
CA GLN A 61 1.47 -14.04 -5.94
C GLN A 61 2.13 -12.93 -5.12
N ALA A 62 1.89 -12.87 -3.82
CA ALA A 62 2.54 -11.90 -2.96
C ALA A 62 3.27 -12.62 -1.82
N GLY A 63 4.60 -12.51 -1.79
CA GLY A 63 5.38 -12.77 -0.58
C GLY A 63 5.03 -11.74 0.47
N ILE A 64 4.79 -12.18 1.69
CA ILE A 64 4.57 -11.34 2.86
C ILE A 64 5.95 -11.05 3.43
N MET A 65 6.37 -9.80 3.41
CA MET A 65 7.70 -9.36 3.80
C MET A 65 7.63 -8.58 5.11
N LEU A 66 8.61 -8.80 6.00
CA LEU A 66 8.81 -8.02 7.22
C LEU A 66 10.25 -7.50 7.24
N GLY A 67 10.44 -6.19 7.18
CA GLY A 67 11.78 -5.58 7.16
C GLY A 67 12.66 -6.11 6.01
N GLY A 68 12.06 -6.42 4.86
CA GLY A 68 12.74 -6.98 3.68
C GLY A 68 12.95 -8.50 3.69
N ALA A 69 12.64 -9.21 4.78
CA ALA A 69 12.69 -10.67 4.83
C ALA A 69 11.33 -11.29 4.53
N CYS A 70 11.28 -12.35 3.71
CA CYS A 70 10.04 -13.08 3.45
C CYS A 70 9.65 -13.90 4.69
N ILE A 71 8.47 -13.63 5.23
CA ILE A 71 7.89 -14.34 6.39
C ILE A 71 6.71 -15.23 6.01
N GLY A 72 6.25 -15.18 4.76
CA GLY A 72 5.06 -15.89 4.35
C GLY A 72 4.65 -15.61 2.91
N HIS A 73 3.50 -16.16 2.51
CA HIS A 73 2.94 -16.01 1.18
C HIS A 73 1.43 -15.86 1.27
N MET A 74 0.85 -15.11 0.34
CA MET A 74 -0.60 -15.02 0.17
C MET A 74 -1.01 -15.06 -1.30
N ARG A 75 -2.08 -15.80 -1.60
CA ARG A 75 -2.72 -15.81 -2.92
C ARG A 75 -4.06 -16.56 -2.94
N GLU A 76 -4.73 -16.54 -4.07
CA GLU A 76 -5.73 -17.55 -4.42
C GLU A 76 -5.13 -18.97 -4.43
N LEU A 77 -5.87 -19.92 -3.86
CA LEU A 77 -5.52 -21.33 -3.80
C LEU A 77 -5.54 -21.95 -5.20
N HIS A 78 -4.58 -22.83 -5.50
CA HIS A 78 -4.50 -23.43 -6.84
C HIS A 78 -5.76 -24.28 -7.16
N PRO A 79 -6.36 -24.16 -8.36
CA PRO A 79 -7.58 -24.89 -8.74
C PRO A 79 -7.51 -26.41 -8.54
N ILE A 80 -6.35 -27.02 -8.87
CA ILE A 80 -6.10 -28.45 -8.61
C ILE A 80 -6.20 -28.81 -7.13
N VAL A 81 -5.75 -27.93 -6.22
CA VAL A 81 -5.85 -28.16 -4.77
C VAL A 81 -7.29 -28.06 -4.32
N MET A 82 -8.02 -27.04 -4.79
CA MET A 82 -9.46 -26.87 -4.53
C MET A 82 -10.26 -28.09 -4.98
N GLN A 83 -10.01 -28.60 -6.19
CA GLN A 83 -10.69 -29.78 -6.74
C GLN A 83 -10.46 -31.02 -5.87
N LYS A 84 -9.21 -31.27 -5.46
CA LYS A 84 -8.87 -32.41 -4.59
C LYS A 84 -9.52 -32.31 -3.22
N ALA A 85 -9.63 -31.10 -2.68
CA ALA A 85 -10.24 -30.82 -1.38
C ALA A 85 -11.78 -30.67 -1.43
N LYS A 86 -12.40 -30.74 -2.61
CA LYS A 86 -13.85 -30.50 -2.83
C LYS A 86 -14.28 -29.13 -2.30
N LEU A 87 -13.47 -28.13 -2.60
CA LEU A 87 -13.73 -26.74 -2.26
C LEU A 87 -14.27 -26.00 -3.48
N ASP A 88 -15.31 -25.19 -3.26
CA ASP A 88 -16.00 -24.45 -4.32
C ASP A 88 -15.79 -22.93 -4.16
N GLY A 89 -15.67 -22.25 -5.30
CA GLY A 89 -15.48 -20.80 -5.38
C GLY A 89 -14.03 -20.34 -5.17
N PRO A 90 -13.77 -19.03 -5.36
CA PRO A 90 -12.44 -18.47 -5.12
C PRO A 90 -12.10 -18.53 -3.63
N ILE A 91 -10.92 -19.07 -3.33
CA ILE A 91 -10.40 -19.17 -1.97
C ILE A 91 -9.06 -18.46 -1.92
N PHE A 92 -8.96 -17.45 -1.07
CA PHE A 92 -7.72 -16.73 -0.81
C PHE A 92 -7.10 -17.25 0.48
N ILE A 93 -5.80 -17.52 0.48
CA ILE A 93 -5.08 -18.11 1.60
C ILE A 93 -3.80 -17.33 1.85
N ALA A 94 -3.44 -17.18 3.12
CA ALA A 94 -2.15 -16.65 3.57
C ALA A 94 -1.53 -17.61 4.58
N GLU A 95 -0.24 -17.88 4.44
CA GLU A 95 0.57 -18.59 5.44
C GLU A 95 1.76 -17.70 5.81
N LEU A 96 2.01 -17.51 7.10
CA LEU A 96 3.15 -16.74 7.58
C LEU A 96 3.70 -17.26 8.91
N ASP A 97 5.00 -17.07 9.13
CA ASP A 97 5.64 -17.31 10.42
C ASP A 97 5.37 -16.13 11.36
N LEU A 98 4.87 -16.46 12.55
CA LEU A 98 4.60 -15.50 13.61
C LEU A 98 5.84 -15.14 14.41
N GLU A 99 6.88 -15.98 14.39
CA GLU A 99 8.07 -15.74 15.21
C GLU A 99 8.81 -14.44 14.85
N PRO A 100 9.00 -14.08 13.56
CA PRO A 100 9.54 -12.78 13.18
C PRO A 100 8.68 -11.60 13.65
N LEU A 101 7.34 -11.72 13.58
CA LEU A 101 6.42 -10.67 14.02
C LEU A 101 6.52 -10.42 15.52
N ILE A 102 6.53 -11.49 16.32
CA ILE A 102 6.65 -11.41 17.77
C ILE A 102 8.00 -10.78 18.17
N LYS A 103 9.09 -11.10 17.46
CA LYS A 103 10.41 -10.52 17.72
C LYS A 103 10.52 -9.06 17.30
N ALA A 104 9.86 -8.68 16.21
CA ALA A 104 9.86 -7.30 15.71
C ALA A 104 9.00 -6.38 16.60
N GLN A 105 7.96 -6.93 17.25
CA GLN A 105 7.13 -6.20 18.19
C GLN A 105 7.96 -5.74 19.40
N THR A 106 8.51 -4.54 19.29
CA THR A 106 9.40 -3.91 20.28
C THR A 106 8.90 -2.53 20.71
N SER A 107 7.79 -2.06 20.11
CA SER A 107 7.36 -0.67 20.25
C SER A 107 6.56 -0.44 21.53
N LEU A 108 7.15 0.36 22.43
CA LEU A 108 6.36 1.22 23.30
C LEU A 108 5.78 2.32 22.41
N ARG A 109 4.45 2.37 22.24
CA ARG A 109 3.82 3.47 21.51
C ARG A 109 4.28 4.80 22.10
N ARG A 110 5.07 5.56 21.32
CA ARG A 110 5.48 6.90 21.72
C ARG A 110 4.32 7.83 21.45
N MET A 111 3.82 8.46 22.51
CA MET A 111 2.83 9.52 22.38
C MET A 111 3.47 10.68 21.61
N ARG A 112 2.94 11.00 20.42
CA ARG A 112 3.30 12.21 19.68
C ARG A 112 2.28 13.30 20.03
N GLN A 113 2.74 14.53 20.25
CA GLN A 113 1.84 15.65 20.45
C GLN A 113 0.95 15.85 19.21
N LEU A 114 -0.27 16.36 19.40
CA LEU A 114 -1.13 16.68 18.27
C LEU A 114 -0.53 17.84 17.46
N PRO A 115 -0.68 17.83 16.12
CA PRO A 115 -0.26 18.96 15.30
C PRO A 115 -1.01 20.23 15.71
N ARG A 116 -0.29 21.34 15.86
CA ARG A 116 -0.84 22.66 16.18
C ARG A 116 -1.15 23.51 14.96
N PHE A 117 -0.56 23.16 13.82
CA PHE A 117 -0.68 23.88 12.56
C PHE A 117 -1.35 23.01 11.50
N HIS A 118 -2.08 23.65 10.58
CA HIS A 118 -2.79 22.97 9.50
C HIS A 118 -1.82 22.34 8.50
N PHE A 119 -2.34 21.41 7.70
CA PHE A 119 -1.64 20.89 6.53
C PHE A 119 -2.19 21.54 5.26
N SER A 120 -1.37 21.53 4.22
CA SER A 120 -1.77 21.84 2.85
C SER A 120 -1.86 20.55 2.05
N SER A 121 -2.86 20.41 1.18
CA SER A 121 -2.98 19.27 0.27
C SER A 121 -2.65 19.68 -1.16
N ARG A 122 -1.96 18.82 -1.91
CA ARG A 122 -1.79 18.92 -3.36
C ARG A 122 -2.05 17.57 -3.99
N ASP A 123 -2.91 17.56 -4.99
CA ASP A 123 -3.17 16.38 -5.79
C ASP A 123 -2.44 16.50 -7.13
N MET A 124 -2.00 15.37 -7.67
CA MET A 124 -1.43 15.31 -9.01
C MET A 124 -1.94 14.06 -9.74
N SER A 125 -1.97 14.13 -11.06
CA SER A 125 -2.24 12.97 -11.91
C SER A 125 -1.10 12.77 -12.90
N MET A 126 -0.73 11.52 -13.14
CA MET A 126 0.25 11.16 -14.15
C MET A 126 -0.21 9.97 -14.97
N VAL A 127 0.11 10.00 -16.26
CA VAL A 127 -0.08 8.86 -17.15
C VAL A 127 1.23 8.08 -17.23
N VAL A 128 1.20 6.82 -16.80
CA VAL A 128 2.36 5.92 -16.76
C VAL A 128 2.03 4.58 -17.42
N SER A 129 3.05 3.76 -17.68
CA SER A 129 2.84 2.38 -18.12
C SER A 129 2.04 1.59 -17.10
N THR A 130 1.18 0.67 -17.57
CA THR A 130 0.47 -0.28 -16.70
C THR A 130 1.38 -1.24 -15.93
N ARG A 131 2.67 -1.29 -16.28
CA ARG A 131 3.71 -2.07 -15.59
C ARG A 131 4.25 -1.39 -14.34
N VAL A 132 4.10 -0.07 -14.23
CA VAL A 132 4.56 0.67 -13.04
C VAL A 132 3.77 0.20 -11.83
N THR A 133 4.51 -0.25 -10.83
CA THR A 133 3.98 -0.75 -9.56
C THR A 133 3.85 0.37 -8.53
N TYR A 134 2.99 0.14 -7.52
CA TYR A 134 2.91 1.01 -6.35
C TYR A 134 4.27 1.15 -5.65
N ARG A 135 5.01 0.04 -5.53
CA ARG A 135 6.33 0.03 -4.88
C ARG A 135 7.32 0.95 -5.61
N GLU A 136 7.39 0.90 -6.94
CA GLU A 136 8.27 1.82 -7.69
C GLU A 136 7.94 3.29 -7.42
N ILE A 137 6.65 3.66 -7.36
CA ILE A 137 6.23 5.02 -7.03
C ILE A 137 6.63 5.37 -5.59
N ALA A 138 6.36 4.46 -4.64
CA ALA A 138 6.68 4.64 -3.24
C ALA A 138 8.18 4.84 -3.02
N ASP A 139 9.00 3.97 -3.59
CA ASP A 139 10.47 4.02 -3.47
C ASP A 139 11.01 5.37 -4.00
N ILE A 140 10.47 5.87 -5.13
CA ILE A 140 10.86 7.18 -5.67
C ILE A 140 10.50 8.32 -4.72
N ILE A 141 9.27 8.33 -4.18
CA ILE A 141 8.80 9.39 -3.28
C ILE A 141 9.59 9.36 -1.96
N GLU A 142 9.82 8.16 -1.40
CA GLU A 142 10.56 8.00 -0.15
C GLU A 142 12.05 8.37 -0.31
N GLU A 143 12.66 8.13 -1.48
CA GLU A 143 14.05 8.53 -1.74
C GLU A 143 14.24 10.05 -1.77
N VAL A 144 13.31 10.78 -2.40
CA VAL A 144 13.41 12.26 -2.50
C VAL A 144 12.70 13.00 -1.37
N ARG A 145 12.04 12.27 -0.46
CA ARG A 145 11.05 12.75 0.51
C ARG A 145 11.40 14.12 1.10
N PRO A 146 10.74 15.20 0.65
CA PRO A 146 10.94 16.52 1.23
C PRO A 146 10.54 16.50 2.70
N GLU A 147 11.25 17.26 3.54
CA GLU A 147 10.95 17.35 4.99
C GLU A 147 9.50 17.78 5.27
N ALA A 148 8.91 18.58 4.36
CA ALA A 148 7.53 19.03 4.45
C ALA A 148 6.49 17.94 4.12
N LEU A 149 6.86 16.82 3.50
CA LEU A 149 5.92 15.76 3.11
C LEU A 149 5.51 14.95 4.34
N GLU A 150 4.29 15.18 4.82
CA GLU A 150 3.71 14.46 5.95
C GLU A 150 3.22 13.06 5.52
N SER A 151 2.42 13.00 4.45
CA SER A 151 1.89 11.74 3.94
C SER A 151 1.53 11.85 2.46
N TRP A 152 1.42 10.71 1.79
CA TRP A 152 0.90 10.64 0.44
C TRP A 152 0.09 9.36 0.25
N GLU A 153 -0.87 9.38 -0.68
CA GLU A 153 -1.68 8.22 -1.02
C GLU A 153 -2.06 8.23 -2.50
N ILE A 154 -2.19 7.04 -3.10
CA ILE A 154 -2.85 6.89 -4.40
C ILE A 154 -4.34 6.71 -4.12
N PHE A 155 -5.17 7.62 -4.64
CA PHE A 155 -6.61 7.59 -4.42
C PHE A 155 -7.40 7.19 -5.67
N ASP A 156 -6.80 7.23 -6.85
CA ASP A 156 -7.45 6.80 -8.10
C ASP A 156 -6.47 6.20 -9.10
N VAL A 157 -6.93 5.16 -9.81
CA VAL A 157 -6.21 4.51 -10.92
C VAL A 157 -7.21 4.28 -12.07
N TYR A 158 -7.07 5.07 -13.13
CA TYR A 158 -7.98 5.04 -14.27
C TYR A 158 -7.36 4.38 -15.50
N ARG A 159 -8.09 3.40 -16.06
CA ARG A 159 -7.73 2.63 -17.27
C ARG A 159 -8.87 2.60 -18.29
N GLY A 160 -9.50 3.75 -18.55
CA GLY A 160 -10.63 3.83 -19.48
C GLY A 160 -10.25 4.29 -20.90
N LYS A 161 -11.28 4.50 -21.73
CA LYS A 161 -11.16 4.76 -23.18
C LYS A 161 -10.34 6.03 -23.54
N GLN A 162 -10.15 6.95 -22.60
CA GLN A 162 -9.41 8.20 -22.79
C GLN A 162 -7.89 8.05 -22.56
N ILE A 163 -7.42 6.84 -22.25
CA ILE A 163 -6.01 6.50 -22.05
C ILE A 163 -5.60 5.47 -23.12
N LEU A 164 -4.41 5.65 -23.70
CA LEU A 164 -3.90 4.72 -24.70
C LEU A 164 -3.70 3.32 -24.11
N PRO A 165 -3.91 2.24 -24.89
CA PRO A 165 -3.64 0.88 -24.44
C PRO A 165 -2.22 0.73 -23.88
N GLY A 166 -2.08 0.04 -22.75
CA GLY A 166 -0.80 -0.14 -22.07
C GLY A 166 -0.39 1.01 -21.14
N LEU A 167 -1.17 2.08 -21.08
CA LEU A 167 -1.02 3.17 -20.11
C LEU A 167 -2.18 3.19 -19.09
N GLN A 168 -1.94 3.86 -17.97
CA GLN A 168 -2.91 4.12 -16.92
C GLN A 168 -2.69 5.52 -16.34
N SER A 169 -3.75 6.19 -15.90
CA SER A 169 -3.65 7.42 -15.12
C SER A 169 -3.65 7.06 -13.64
N ILE A 170 -2.67 7.55 -12.88
CA ILE A 170 -2.58 7.38 -11.43
C ILE A 170 -2.70 8.76 -10.79
N SER A 171 -3.60 8.88 -9.82
CA SER A 171 -3.83 10.11 -9.08
C SER A 171 -3.34 9.96 -7.65
N LEU A 172 -2.49 10.90 -7.22
CA LEU A 172 -1.89 10.94 -5.89
C LEU A 172 -2.38 12.17 -5.13
N SER A 173 -2.65 12.01 -3.85
CA SER A 173 -2.86 13.11 -2.91
C SER A 173 -1.67 13.18 -1.95
N MET A 174 -1.14 14.37 -1.73
CA MET A 174 0.00 14.62 -0.85
C MET A 174 -0.34 15.68 0.18
N ARG A 175 -0.08 15.38 1.44
CA ARG A 175 -0.23 16.30 2.57
C ARG A 175 1.12 16.85 2.97
N TYR A 176 1.18 18.17 3.06
CA TYR A 176 2.37 18.91 3.44
C TYR A 176 2.14 19.60 4.78
N ARG A 177 3.09 19.45 5.69
CA ARG A 177 3.08 20.09 7.00
C ARG A 177 4.52 20.32 7.45
N HIS A 178 4.76 21.42 8.16
CA HIS A 178 6.07 21.69 8.74
C HIS A 178 6.48 20.55 9.70
N ALA A 179 7.72 20.08 9.63
CA ALA A 179 8.17 18.92 10.43
C ALA A 179 7.99 19.13 11.94
N MET A 180 8.19 20.36 12.41
CA MET A 180 8.00 20.77 13.81
C MET A 180 6.56 21.21 14.13
N ALA A 181 5.55 20.91 13.31
CA ALA A 181 4.19 21.40 13.53
C ALA A 181 3.50 20.88 14.81
N HIS A 182 4.09 19.90 15.49
CA HIS A 182 3.63 19.42 16.79
C HIS A 182 4.17 20.27 17.94
N ASP A 183 5.26 21.01 17.72
CA ASP A 183 5.88 21.91 18.67
C ASP A 183 5.28 23.32 18.51
N ALA A 184 4.82 23.90 19.60
CA ALA A 184 4.22 25.25 19.60
C ALA A 184 5.23 26.36 19.36
N GLU A 185 6.46 26.12 19.80
CA GLU A 185 7.53 27.12 19.86
C GLU A 185 8.35 27.09 18.57
N GLN A 186 8.52 25.90 17.98
CA GLN A 186 9.32 25.68 16.77
C GLN A 186 8.48 25.47 15.50
N GLY A 187 7.20 25.16 15.64
CA GLY A 187 6.30 24.93 14.52
C GLY A 187 5.76 26.22 13.92
N ARG A 188 5.36 26.14 12.65
CA ARG A 188 4.68 27.21 11.91
C ARG A 188 3.88 26.63 10.74
N PRO A 189 2.92 27.37 10.16
CA PRO A 189 2.37 27.00 8.87
C PRO A 189 3.45 27.09 7.77
N LEU A 190 3.32 26.23 6.76
CA LEU A 190 4.12 26.34 5.54
C LEU A 190 3.53 27.42 4.63
N SER A 191 4.39 28.18 3.95
CA SER A 191 3.93 29.07 2.89
C SER A 191 3.62 28.29 1.61
N ASP A 192 2.85 28.90 0.70
CA ASP A 192 2.56 28.28 -0.60
C ASP A 192 3.84 28.01 -1.41
N ASP A 193 4.84 28.89 -1.34
CA ASP A 193 6.11 28.71 -2.03
C ASP A 193 6.88 27.49 -1.53
N GLU A 194 6.84 27.21 -0.22
CA GLU A 194 7.48 26.03 0.37
C GLU A 194 6.76 24.75 -0.05
N VAL A 195 5.43 24.76 -0.03
CA VAL A 195 4.61 23.63 -0.48
C VAL A 195 4.86 23.37 -1.97
N ASN A 196 4.87 24.41 -2.79
CA ASN A 196 5.09 24.28 -4.24
C ASN A 196 6.49 23.76 -4.57
N LYS A 197 7.53 24.20 -3.84
CA LYS A 197 8.90 23.66 -3.99
C LYS A 197 8.95 22.19 -3.63
N ALA A 198 8.43 21.80 -2.47
CA ALA A 198 8.39 20.40 -2.04
C ALA A 198 7.62 19.51 -3.03
N HIS A 199 6.47 20.00 -3.51
CA HIS A 199 5.67 19.31 -4.50
C HIS A 199 6.40 19.15 -5.83
N ALA A 200 7.05 20.22 -6.32
CA ALA A 200 7.82 20.18 -7.56
C ALA A 200 8.95 19.14 -7.50
N THR A 201 9.67 19.03 -6.39
CA THR A 201 10.72 18.00 -6.19
C THR A 201 10.18 16.59 -6.42
N ILE A 202 9.02 16.27 -5.85
CA ILE A 202 8.39 14.94 -6.00
C ILE A 202 7.93 14.73 -7.44
N VAL A 203 7.27 15.72 -8.04
CA VAL A 203 6.77 15.67 -9.42
C VAL A 203 7.92 15.45 -10.42
N GLU A 204 9.03 16.17 -10.27
CA GLU A 204 10.22 16.04 -11.12
C GLU A 204 10.86 14.65 -11.01
N ALA A 205 10.96 14.11 -9.79
CA ALA A 205 11.49 12.78 -9.55
C ALA A 205 10.62 11.68 -10.21
N LEU A 206 9.30 11.79 -10.08
CA LEU A 206 8.36 10.83 -10.67
C LEU A 206 8.37 10.92 -12.21
N ASN A 207 8.34 12.13 -12.78
CA ASN A 207 8.37 12.32 -14.23
C ASN A 207 9.66 11.80 -14.85
N SER A 208 10.82 12.10 -14.24
CA SER A 208 12.12 11.68 -14.77
C SER A 208 12.33 10.16 -14.74
N ARG A 209 11.86 9.48 -13.69
CA ARG A 209 12.10 8.04 -13.50
C ARG A 209 11.04 7.14 -14.13
N LEU A 210 9.78 7.56 -14.12
CA LEU A 210 8.67 6.74 -14.63
C LEU A 210 8.32 7.04 -16.09
N SER A 211 9.04 7.98 -16.73
CA SER A 211 8.69 8.52 -18.06
C SER A 211 7.22 8.95 -18.14
N GLY A 212 6.65 9.35 -17.00
CA GLY A 212 5.23 9.71 -16.88
C GLY A 212 4.98 11.08 -17.48
N GLN A 213 3.80 11.26 -18.08
CA GLN A 213 3.31 12.58 -18.47
C GLN A 213 2.34 13.08 -17.41
N LEU A 214 2.68 14.22 -16.78
CA LEU A 214 1.76 14.93 -15.89
C LEU A 214 0.49 15.31 -16.67
N ARG A 215 -0.68 15.17 -16.03
CA ARG A 215 -1.96 15.66 -16.54
C ARG A 215 -2.53 16.78 -15.69
#